data_AF-A0A3M1MJX8-F1
#
_entry.id   AF-A0A3M1MJX8-F1
#
_cell.length_a   1.000
_cell.length_b   1.000
_cell.length_c   1.000
_cell.angle_alpha   90.00
_cell.angle_beta   90.00
_cell.angle_gamma   90.00
#
_symmetry.space_group_name_H-M   'P 1'
#
loop_
_entity.id
_entity.type
_entity.pdbx_description
1 polymer ?
#
loop_
_entity_poly.entity_id
_entity_poly.type
_entity_poly.pdbx_seq_one_letter_code
_entity_poly.pdbx_strand_id
1 'polypeptide(L)'
;MSRYDDLITALRRQGKRITPQREAICRLLAESKEHPTATQIYAALRVQFPSMSLATVYNTLETLVALGEVNALGSAGDDAVHYDADISPHVNLACISCHRVIDLQSEHIQA
;
A
#
# COMPACT_ATOMS: atom_id res chain seq x y z
N MET A 1 15.49 2.15 10.14
CA MET A 1 14.44 1.11 10.26
C MET A 1 13.93 0.85 8.85
N SER A 2 13.44 -0.35 8.54
CA SER A 2 12.86 -0.61 7.22
C SER A 2 11.46 -0.02 7.14
N ARG A 3 10.98 0.31 5.93
CA ARG A 3 9.59 0.80 5.74
C ARG A 3 8.56 -0.17 6.32
N TYR A 4 8.83 -1.47 6.20
CA TYR A 4 8.03 -2.52 6.84
C TYR A 4 7.94 -2.35 8.37
N ASP A 5 9.07 -2.09 9.06
CA ASP A 5 9.09 -1.93 10.50
C ASP A 5 8.29 -0.70 10.96
N ASP A 6 8.33 0.37 10.17
CA ASP A 6 7.54 1.59 10.43
C ASP A 6 6.04 1.30 10.35
N LEU A 7 5.58 0.63 9.28
CA LEU A 7 4.18 0.24 9.10
C LEU A 7 3.68 -0.65 10.25
N ILE A 8 4.48 -1.65 10.65
CA ILE A 8 4.15 -2.52 11.78
C ILE A 8 4.08 -1.74 13.09
N THR A 9 5.02 -0.82 13.31
CA THR A 9 5.05 0.02 14.51
C THR A 9 3.83 0.93 14.57
N ALA A 10 3.45 1.53 13.44
CA ALA A 10 2.26 2.37 13.33
C ALA A 10 0.98 1.62 13.67
N LEU A 11 0.79 0.40 13.12
CA LEU A 11 -0.35 -0.45 13.46
C LEU A 11 -0.39 -0.82 14.96
N ARG A 12 0.77 -1.13 15.57
CA ARG A 12 0.86 -1.40 17.01
C ARG A 12 0.46 -0.19 17.84
N ARG A 13 0.90 1.01 17.46
CA ARG A 13 0.56 2.28 18.14
C ARG A 13 -0.96 2.56 18.13
N GLN A 14 -1.67 2.11 17.09
CA GLN A 14 -3.14 2.17 17.03
C GLN A 14 -3.86 0.98 17.70
N GLY A 15 -3.15 0.17 18.49
CA GLY A 15 -3.72 -0.98 19.18
C GLY A 15 -4.21 -2.09 18.24
N LYS A 16 -3.81 -2.08 16.97
CA LYS A 16 -4.18 -3.14 16.03
C LYS A 16 -3.34 -4.39 16.33
N ARG A 17 -4.01 -5.53 16.51
CA ARG A 17 -3.34 -6.83 16.57
C ARG A 17 -2.55 -7.09 15.28
N ILE A 18 -1.27 -7.41 15.40
CA ILE A 18 -0.42 -7.77 14.26
C ILE A 18 -0.65 -9.24 13.94
N THR A 19 -1.49 -9.50 12.93
CA THR A 19 -1.76 -10.86 12.44
C THR A 19 -0.85 -11.16 11.25
N PRO A 20 -0.63 -12.44 10.90
CA PRO A 20 0.17 -12.80 9.72
C PRO A 20 -0.33 -12.14 8.42
N GLN A 21 -1.64 -11.94 8.27
CA GLN A 21 -2.20 -11.23 7.10
C GLN A 21 -1.79 -9.76 7.07
N ARG A 22 -1.81 -9.06 8.22
CA ARG A 22 -1.37 -7.66 8.31
C ARG A 22 0.13 -7.53 8.05
N GLU A 23 0.92 -8.46 8.55
CA GLU A 23 2.35 -8.51 8.25
C GLU A 23 2.60 -8.68 6.75
N ALA A 24 1.88 -9.60 6.10
CA ALA A 24 2.00 -9.81 4.67
C ALA A 24 1.57 -8.59 3.85
N ILE A 25 0.48 -7.90 4.24
CA ILE A 25 0.05 -6.64 3.61
C ILE A 25 1.14 -5.57 3.76
N CYS A 26 1.67 -5.36 4.97
CA CYS A 26 2.72 -4.35 5.21
C CYS A 26 4.00 -4.67 4.44
N ARG A 27 4.37 -5.95 4.34
CA ARG A 27 5.55 -6.39 3.58
C ARG A 27 5.39 -6.15 2.10
N LEU A 28 4.25 -6.55 1.54
CA LEU A 28 3.93 -6.32 0.13
C LEU A 28 4.00 -4.83 -0.19
N LEU A 29 3.38 -3.97 0.63
CA LEU A 29 3.43 -2.52 0.46
C LEU A 29 4.85 -1.96 0.55
N ALA A 30 5.64 -2.39 1.54
CA ALA A 30 6.99 -1.88 1.76
C ALA A 30 8.00 -2.30 0.67
N GLU A 31 7.75 -3.41 -0.02
CA GLU A 31 8.65 -3.97 -1.04
C GLU A 31 8.16 -3.68 -2.47
N SER A 32 6.93 -3.20 -2.63
CA SER A 32 6.34 -2.95 -3.94
C SER A 32 6.98 -1.73 -4.61
N LYS A 33 7.31 -1.87 -5.89
CA LYS A 33 7.73 -0.77 -6.79
C LYS A 33 6.58 -0.27 -7.67
N GLU A 34 5.46 -0.98 -7.61
CA GLU A 34 4.20 -0.54 -8.20
C GLU A 34 3.28 -0.14 -7.04
N HIS A 35 2.27 0.70 -7.31
CA HIS A 35 1.30 1.08 -6.28
C HIS A 35 0.04 0.26 -6.49
N PRO A 36 -0.16 -0.86 -5.76
CA PRO A 36 -1.26 -1.76 -6.04
C PRO A 36 -2.58 -1.22 -5.48
N THR A 37 -3.69 -1.67 -6.06
CA THR A 37 -5.02 -1.48 -5.49
C THR A 37 -5.30 -2.50 -4.37
N ALA A 38 -6.33 -2.24 -3.56
CA ALA A 38 -6.75 -3.18 -2.52
C ALA A 38 -7.12 -4.57 -3.09
N THR A 39 -7.71 -4.62 -4.28
CA THR A 39 -8.07 -5.88 -4.96
C THR A 39 -6.84 -6.62 -5.47
N GLN A 40 -5.81 -5.91 -5.96
CA GLN A 40 -4.53 -6.50 -6.35
C GLN A 40 -3.78 -7.07 -5.15
N ILE A 41 -3.71 -6.34 -4.03
CA ILE A 41 -3.13 -6.83 -2.76
C ILE A 41 -3.86 -8.09 -2.30
N TYR A 42 -5.19 -8.07 -2.30
CA TYR A 42 -6.00 -9.23 -1.96
C TYR A 42 -5.71 -10.44 -2.86
N ALA A 43 -5.68 -10.23 -4.18
CA ALA A 43 -5.41 -11.28 -5.15
C ALA A 43 -4.02 -11.89 -4.99
N ALA A 44 -3.00 -11.07 -4.69
CA ALA A 44 -1.64 -11.54 -4.46
C ALA A 44 -1.53 -12.39 -3.19
N LEU A 45 -2.22 -12.01 -2.12
CA LEU A 45 -2.07 -12.64 -0.80
C LEU A 45 -3.06 -13.78 -0.52
N ARG A 46 -4.21 -13.84 -1.21
CA ARG A 46 -5.24 -14.87 -0.95
C ARG A 46 -4.75 -16.31 -1.19
N VAL A 47 -3.73 -16.50 -2.02
CA VAL A 47 -3.14 -17.83 -2.27
C VAL A 47 -2.45 -18.35 -1.01
N GLN A 48 -1.77 -17.47 -0.27
CA GLN A 48 -1.12 -17.80 1.00
C GLN A 48 -2.10 -17.76 2.18
N PHE A 49 -3.12 -16.91 2.12
CA PHE A 49 -4.12 -16.74 3.18
C PHE A 49 -5.56 -16.93 2.65
N PRO A 50 -6.01 -18.17 2.41
CA PRO A 50 -7.32 -18.43 1.79
C PRO A 50 -8.53 -17.92 2.59
N SER A 51 -8.38 -17.75 3.91
CA SER A 51 -9.41 -17.21 4.80
C SER A 51 -9.38 -15.69 4.93
N MET A 52 -8.42 -15.01 4.30
CA MET A 52 -8.38 -13.55 4.28
C MET A 52 -9.55 -13.02 3.45
N SER A 53 -10.20 -11.97 3.93
CA SER A 53 -11.21 -11.24 3.17
C SER A 53 -10.62 -9.95 2.61
N LEU A 54 -11.25 -9.40 1.57
CA LEU A 54 -10.92 -8.07 1.05
C LEU A 54 -11.10 -6.98 2.13
N ALA A 55 -12.06 -7.17 3.06
CA ALA A 55 -12.24 -6.27 4.20
C ALA A 55 -11.00 -6.23 5.11
N THR A 56 -10.26 -7.33 5.27
CA THR A 56 -8.99 -7.31 6.04
C THR A 56 -7.94 -6.40 5.39
N VAL A 57 -7.90 -6.38 4.05
CA VAL A 57 -7.00 -5.50 3.29
C VAL A 57 -7.42 -4.04 3.49
N TYR A 58 -8.67 -3.69 3.22
CA TYR A 58 -9.18 -2.32 3.42
C TYR A 58 -8.99 -1.82 4.85
N ASN A 59 -9.38 -2.59 5.87
CA ASN A 59 -9.20 -2.20 7.27
C ASN A 59 -7.73 -1.89 7.63
N THR A 60 -6.78 -2.57 6.99
CA THR A 60 -5.35 -2.34 7.23
C THR A 60 -4.89 -1.09 6.50
N LEU A 61 -5.24 -0.94 5.22
CA LEU A 61 -4.92 0.22 4.40
C LEU A 61 -5.52 1.50 4.97
N GLU A 62 -6.81 1.52 5.32
CA GLU A 62 -7.49 2.66 5.94
C GLU A 62 -6.81 3.10 7.23
N THR A 63 -6.36 2.14 8.06
CA THR A 63 -5.62 2.48 9.29
C THR A 63 -4.28 3.13 8.97
N LEU A 64 -3.53 2.61 7.99
CA LEU A 64 -2.23 3.16 7.60
C LEU A 64 -2.36 4.53 6.94
N VAL A 65 -3.37 4.73 6.10
CA VAL A 65 -3.70 6.03 5.49
C VAL A 65 -4.10 7.05 6.54
N ALA A 66 -4.96 6.67 7.50
CA ALA A 66 -5.34 7.56 8.60
C ALA A 66 -4.15 7.94 9.51
N LEU A 67 -3.09 7.12 9.52
CA LEU A 67 -1.84 7.40 10.23
C LEU A 67 -0.82 8.21 9.42
N GLY A 68 -1.08 8.45 8.13
CA GLY A 68 -0.12 9.12 7.23
C GLY A 68 1.07 8.24 6.87
N GLU A 69 0.95 6.92 7.00
CA GLU A 69 2.03 5.96 6.71
C GLU A 69 1.91 5.34 5.32
N VAL A 70 0.76 5.52 4.66
CA VAL A 70 0.48 5.08 3.28
C VAL A 70 -0.33 6.18 2.61
N ASN A 71 0.01 6.54 1.39
CA ASN A 71 -0.75 7.44 0.55
C ASN A 71 -1.83 6.66 -0.22
N ALA A 72 -3.05 7.20 -0.22
CA ALA A 72 -4.12 6.76 -1.13
C ALA A 72 -4.08 7.65 -2.37
N LEU A 73 -3.74 7.06 -3.51
CA LEU A 73 -3.64 7.72 -4.80
C LEU A 73 -4.98 7.67 -5.56
N GLY A 74 -5.06 8.42 -6.66
CA GLY A 74 -6.17 8.35 -7.58
C GLY A 74 -6.16 7.12 -8.48
N SER A 75 -7.18 7.03 -9.32
CA SER A 75 -7.29 5.96 -10.32
C SER A 75 -6.31 6.14 -11.48
N ALA A 76 -5.81 5.01 -11.97
CA ALA A 76 -5.05 4.91 -13.21
C ALA A 76 -5.96 4.57 -14.41
N GLY A 77 -7.21 5.06 -14.44
CA GLY A 77 -8.20 4.78 -15.49
C GLY A 77 -9.02 3.49 -15.28
N ASP A 78 -8.96 2.92 -14.08
CA ASP A 78 -9.63 1.68 -13.64
C ASP A 78 -10.67 1.89 -12.52
N ASP A 79 -10.99 3.14 -12.20
CA ASP A 79 -11.88 3.55 -11.09
C ASP A 79 -11.49 2.97 -9.72
N ALA A 80 -10.21 2.61 -9.52
CA ALA A 80 -9.70 2.07 -8.28
C ALA A 80 -8.75 3.04 -7.55
N VAL A 81 -8.59 2.85 -6.24
CA VAL A 81 -7.59 3.56 -5.43
C VAL A 81 -6.32 2.72 -5.40
N HIS A 82 -5.20 3.35 -5.74
CA HIS A 82 -3.86 2.78 -5.62
C HIS A 82 -3.22 3.21 -4.30
N TYR A 83 -2.40 2.35 -3.71
CA TYR A 83 -1.78 2.60 -2.41
C TYR A 83 -0.27 2.59 -2.52
N ASP A 84 0.34 3.59 -1.90
CA ASP A 84 1.78 3.84 -1.94
C ASP A 84 2.32 3.97 -0.52
N ALA A 85 3.35 3.18 -0.20
CA ALA A 85 3.97 3.16 1.12
C ALA A 85 5.18 4.09 1.23
N ASP A 86 5.66 4.66 0.13
CA ASP A 86 6.62 5.74 0.15
C ASP A 86 5.87 7.06 0.36
N ILE A 87 6.10 7.67 1.52
CA ILE A 87 5.48 8.95 1.88
C ILE A 87 6.39 10.14 1.59
N SER A 88 7.60 9.88 1.10
CA SER A 88 8.51 10.95 0.68
C SER A 88 8.00 11.60 -0.61
N PRO A 89 8.26 12.90 -0.83
CA PRO A 89 7.90 13.55 -2.08
C PRO A 89 8.52 12.87 -3.31
N HIS A 90 7.68 12.40 -4.24
CA HIS A 90 8.09 11.83 -5.53
C HIS A 90 6.98 11.98 -6.58
N VAL A 91 7.27 11.58 -7.83
CA VAL A 91 6.28 11.63 -8.93
C VAL A 91 5.74 10.23 -9.19
N ASN A 92 4.42 10.06 -9.14
CA ASN A 92 3.75 8.84 -9.59
C ASN A 92 3.35 8.95 -11.07
N LEU A 93 3.70 7.95 -11.88
CA LEU A 93 3.29 7.81 -13.27
C LEU A 93 2.19 6.75 -13.38
N ALA A 94 0.98 7.16 -13.75
CA ALA A 94 -0.16 6.26 -13.94
C ALA A 94 -0.38 5.93 -15.43
N CYS A 95 -0.38 4.65 -15.78
CA CYS A 95 -0.67 4.20 -17.14
C CYS A 95 -2.17 3.93 -17.33
N ILE A 96 -2.86 4.77 -18.08
CA ILE A 96 -4.31 4.62 -18.35
C ILE A 96 -4.70 3.39 -19.20
N SER A 97 -3.73 2.70 -19.78
CA SER A 97 -3.98 1.50 -20.60
C SER A 97 -3.81 0.18 -19.85
N CYS A 98 -2.91 0.12 -18.86
CA CYS A 98 -2.67 -1.10 -18.08
C CYS A 98 -2.92 -0.91 -16.58
N HIS A 99 -3.27 0.31 -16.18
CA HIS A 99 -3.64 0.71 -14.83
C HIS A 99 -2.55 0.55 -13.77
N ARG A 100 -1.30 0.32 -14.19
CA ARG A 100 -0.17 0.34 -13.27
C ARG A 100 0.23 1.77 -12.93
N VAL A 101 0.61 1.96 -11.67
CA VAL A 101 1.21 3.19 -11.18
C VAL A 101 2.60 2.87 -10.64
N ILE A 102 3.60 3.63 -11.07
CA ILE A 102 5.01 3.46 -10.71
C ILE A 102 5.63 4.81 -10.36
N ASP A 103 6.82 4.80 -9.78
CA ASP A 103 7.56 6.02 -9.51
C ASP A 103 8.40 6.48 -10.69
N LEU A 104 8.46 7.80 -10.88
CA LEU A 104 9.35 8.47 -11.81
C LEU A 104 10.30 9.39 -11.03
N GLN A 105 11.60 9.17 -11.20
CA GLN A 105 12.61 10.06 -10.62
C GLN A 105 12.59 11.42 -11.31
N SER A 106 12.60 12.49 -10.51
CA SER A 106 12.62 13.87 -11.00
C SER A 106 13.51 14.72 -10.11
N GLU A 107 14.41 15.50 -10.73
CA GLU A 107 15.28 16.45 -10.01
C GLU A 107 14.51 17.67 -9.47
N HIS A 108 13.27 17.86 -9.91
CA HIS A 108 12.43 18.99 -9.53
C HIS A 108 11.59 18.74 -8.28
N ILE A 109 11.56 17.50 -7.78
CA ILE A 109 10.85 17.14 -6.54
C ILE A 109 11.90 16.95 -5.43
N GLN A 110 11.72 17.69 -4.34
CA GLN A 110 12.59 17.65 -3.16
C GLN A 110 11.82 17.10 -1.97
N ALA A 111 12.53 16.34 -1.13
CA ALA A 111 12.02 15.77 0.12
C ALA A 111 11.92 16.79 1.25
#